data_AF-A0A7Y7CJ03-F1
#
_entry.id   AF-A0A7Y7CJ03-F1
#
_cell.length_a   1.000
_cell.length_b   1.000
_cell.length_c   1.000
_cell.angle_alpha   90.00
_cell.angle_beta   90.00
_cell.angle_gamma   90.00
#
_symmetry.space_group_name_H-M   'P 1'
#
loop_
_entity.id
_entity.type
_entity.pdbx_description
1 polymer ?
#
loop_
_entity_poly.entity_id
_entity_poly.type
_entity_poly.pdbx_seq_one_letter_code
_entity_poly.pdbx_strand_id
1 'polypeptide(L)'
;MPTAVFWVVLFFLEGSSNLTDKGKSTVVGLVFITTFLIPALTVVMFKITKVIKDLHMKDRKDRLMPFMFISIFYLIVSFMIDGQQWMTPLL
;
A
#
# COMPACT_ATOMS: atom_id res chain seq x y z
N MET A 1 -7.54 8.66 -0.91
CA MET A 1 -6.52 7.63 -0.61
C MET A 1 -7.23 6.34 -0.25
N PRO A 2 -6.87 5.18 -0.82
CA PRO A 2 -7.53 3.90 -0.54
C PRO A 2 -7.68 3.59 0.96
N THR A 3 -6.69 3.96 1.78
CA THR A 3 -6.72 3.80 3.24
C THR A 3 -7.98 4.36 3.90
N ALA A 4 -8.42 5.57 3.52
CA ALA A 4 -9.58 6.19 4.13
C ALA A 4 -10.87 5.43 3.81
N VAL A 5 -10.97 4.92 2.58
CA VAL A 5 -12.12 4.12 2.14
C VAL A 5 -12.18 2.81 2.94
N PHE A 6 -11.06 2.09 3.03
CA PHE A 6 -10.99 0.84 3.80
C PHE A 6 -11.24 1.05 5.29
N TRP A 7 -10.78 2.17 5.86
CA TRP A 7 -11.05 2.50 7.25
C TRP A 7 -12.54 2.74 7.51
N VAL A 8 -13.20 3.55 6.67
CA VAL A 8 -14.65 3.78 6.79
C VAL A 8 -15.42 2.46 6.62
N VAL A 9 -15.13 1.71 5.56
CA VAL A 9 -15.87 0.46 5.26
C VAL A 9 -15.70 -0.57 6.37
N LEU A 10 -14.49 -0.81 6.88
CA LEU A 10 -14.25 -1.90 7.84
C LEU A 10 -14.70 -1.58 9.28
N PHE A 11 -14.75 -0.29 9.66
CA PHE A 11 -15.04 0.13 11.03
C PHE A 11 -16.40 0.83 11.22
N PHE A 12 -16.99 1.41 10.17
CA PHE A 12 -18.27 2.14 10.26
C PHE A 12 -19.42 1.43 9.56
N LEU A 13 -19.15 0.40 8.75
CA LEU A 13 -20.17 -0.40 8.09
C LEU A 13 -20.22 -1.79 8.71
N GLU A 14 -21.28 -2.06 9.47
CA GLU A 14 -21.48 -3.37 10.11
C GLU A 14 -21.65 -4.46 9.05
N GLY A 15 -21.05 -5.63 9.30
CA GLY A 15 -21.11 -6.76 8.37
C GLY A 15 -20.33 -6.58 7.06
N SER A 16 -19.47 -5.56 6.94
CA SER A 16 -18.68 -5.30 5.73
C SER A 16 -17.71 -6.43 5.36
N SER A 17 -17.28 -7.23 6.34
CA SER A 17 -16.33 -8.34 6.16
C SER A 17 -16.39 -9.33 7.32
N ASN A 18 -15.90 -10.55 7.08
CA ASN A 18 -15.74 -11.61 8.09
C ASN A 18 -14.38 -11.53 8.82
N LEU A 19 -13.72 -10.36 8.77
CA LEU A 19 -12.42 -10.17 9.41
C LEU A 19 -12.57 -9.98 10.92
N THR A 20 -11.65 -10.57 11.68
CA THR A 20 -11.48 -10.23 13.11
C THR A 20 -11.10 -8.76 13.27
N ASP A 21 -11.34 -8.16 14.45
CA ASP A 21 -10.98 -6.76 14.71
C ASP A 21 -9.48 -6.48 14.52
N LYS A 22 -8.65 -7.47 14.86
CA LYS A 22 -7.21 -7.45 14.57
C LYS A 22 -6.96 -7.46 13.06
N GLY A 23 -7.64 -8.33 12.31
CA GLY A 23 -7.56 -8.40 10.85
C GLY A 23 -7.95 -7.10 10.16
N LYS A 24 -9.03 -6.43 10.61
CA LYS A 24 -9.45 -5.12 10.09
C LYS A 24 -8.36 -4.07 10.26
N SER A 25 -7.77 -3.98 11.46
CA SER A 25 -6.67 -3.06 11.75
C SER A 25 -5.42 -3.36 10.92
N THR A 26 -5.08 -4.64 10.76
CA THR A 26 -3.97 -5.09 9.92
C THR A 26 -4.19 -4.71 8.44
N VAL A 27 -5.39 -4.91 7.89
CA VAL A 27 -5.71 -4.52 6.50
C VAL A 27 -5.56 -3.02 6.30
N VAL A 28 -6.14 -2.19 7.17
CA VAL A 28 -6.02 -0.72 7.06
C VAL A 28 -4.56 -0.28 7.13
N GLY A 29 -3.78 -0.87 8.05
CA GLY A 29 -2.35 -0.61 8.16
C GLY A 29 -1.56 -1.00 6.91
N LEU A 30 -1.82 -2.19 6.35
CA LEU A 30 -1.17 -2.65 5.12
C LEU A 30 -1.53 -1.75 3.92
N VAL A 31 -2.80 -1.38 3.77
CA VAL A 31 -3.25 -0.46 2.71
C VAL A 31 -2.59 0.90 2.87
N PHE A 32 -2.46 1.43 4.09
CA PHE A 32 -1.73 2.68 4.35
C PHE A 32 -0.26 2.59 3.96
N ILE A 33 0.43 1.54 4.39
CA ILE A 33 1.86 1.37 4.11
C ILE A 33 2.08 1.27 2.59
N THR A 34 1.27 0.49 1.89
CA THR A 34 1.46 0.23 0.45
C THR A 34 1.00 1.39 -0.44
N THR A 35 -0.08 2.09 -0.09
CA THR A 35 -0.66 3.15 -0.95
C THR A 35 -0.18 4.56 -0.62
N PHE A 36 0.47 4.75 0.53
CA PHE A 36 0.99 6.06 0.95
C PHE A 36 2.46 6.00 1.36
N LEU A 37 2.79 5.21 2.38
CA LEU A 37 4.13 5.25 3.00
C LEU A 37 5.24 4.81 2.04
N ILE A 38 5.12 3.62 1.43
CA ILE A 38 6.11 3.05 0.50
C ILE A 38 6.29 3.96 -0.73
N PRO A 39 5.23 4.41 -1.43
CA PRO A 39 5.36 5.35 -2.53
C PRO A 39 6.05 6.65 -2.14
N ALA A 40 5.65 7.27 -1.02
CA ALA A 40 6.24 8.53 -0.55
C ALA A 40 7.73 8.36 -0.23
N LEU A 41 8.09 7.33 0.54
CA LEU A 41 9.47 7.03 0.89
C LEU A 41 10.32 6.72 -0.35
N THR A 42 9.78 5.97 -1.31
CA THR A 42 10.49 5.61 -2.55
C THR A 42 10.78 6.85 -3.39
N VAL A 43 9.82 7.76 -3.54
CA VAL A 43 10.01 9.02 -4.28
C VAL A 43 11.02 9.93 -3.57
N VAL A 44 10.93 10.06 -2.25
CA VAL A 44 11.89 10.83 -1.45
C VAL A 44 13.30 10.25 -1.56
N MET A 45 13.43 8.92 -1.44
CA MET A 45 14.70 8.22 -1.58
C MET A 45 15.31 8.46 -2.97
N PHE A 46 14.52 8.36 -4.04
CA PHE A 46 15.01 8.62 -5.39
C PHE A 46 15.41 10.08 -5.64
N LYS A 47 14.79 11.04 -4.92
CA LYS A 47 15.22 12.44 -4.96
C LYS A 47 16.57 12.62 -4.26
N ILE A 48 16.76 12.00 -3.10
CA ILE A 48 18.01 12.09 -2.32
C ILE A 48 19.17 11.42 -3.08
N THR A 49 18.92 10.26 -3.71
CA THR A 49 19.93 9.54 -4.50
C THR A 49 20.11 10.10 -5.92
N LYS A 50 19.45 11.22 -6.25
CA LYS A 50 19.50 11.90 -7.56
C LYS A 50 19.08 11.01 -8.75
N VAL A 51 18.33 9.95 -8.49
CA VAL A 51 17.71 9.11 -9.55
C VAL A 51 16.63 9.90 -10.28
N ILE A 52 15.87 10.74 -9.56
CA ILE A 52 14.95 11.71 -10.15
C ILE A 52 15.46 13.14 -9.96
N LYS A 53 15.30 13.99 -10.97
CA LYS A 53 15.79 15.37 -10.92
C LYS A 53 14.88 16.28 -10.11
N ASP A 54 13.57 16.07 -10.20
CA ASP A 54 12.54 16.91 -9.58
C ASP A 54 11.40 16.03 -9.02
N LEU A 55 10.80 16.43 -7.90
CA LEU A 55 9.66 15.73 -7.30
C LEU A 55 8.40 15.80 -8.16
N HIS A 56 8.22 16.87 -8.94
CA HIS A 56 7.15 17.01 -9.92
C HIS A 56 7.36 16.12 -11.16
N MET A 57 8.56 15.54 -11.34
CA MET A 57 8.90 14.60 -12.42
C MET A 57 8.29 15.03 -13.77
N LYS A 58 8.67 16.22 -14.27
CA LYS A 58 8.09 16.78 -15.51
C LYS A 58 8.31 15.85 -16.71
N ASP A 59 9.48 15.23 -16.77
CA ASP A 59 9.81 14.23 -17.79
C ASP A 59 9.25 12.85 -17.44
N ARG A 60 8.65 12.17 -18.42
CA ARG A 60 8.09 10.82 -18.24
C ARG A 60 9.16 9.79 -17.84
N LYS A 61 10.41 9.97 -18.30
CA LYS A 61 11.52 9.06 -18.02
C LYS A 61 11.86 9.00 -16.53
N ASP A 62 11.72 10.12 -15.82
CA ASP A 62 11.97 10.21 -14.38
C ASP A 62 10.92 9.45 -13.54
N ARG A 63 9.76 9.13 -14.13
CA ARG A 63 8.67 8.40 -13.45
C ARG A 63 8.82 6.89 -13.53
N LEU A 64 9.61 6.37 -14.48
CA LEU A 64 9.72 4.95 -14.73
C LEU A 64 10.34 4.20 -13.55
N MET A 65 11.45 4.71 -13.01
CA MET A 65 12.15 4.09 -11.87
C MET A 65 11.29 4.06 -10.59
N PRO A 66 10.68 5.19 -10.14
CA PRO A 66 9.69 5.19 -9.07
C PRO A 66 8.56 4.18 -9.29
N PHE A 67 7.97 4.18 -10.49
CA PHE A 67 6.83 3.32 -10.80
C PHE A 67 7.17 1.83 -10.76
N MET A 68 8.31 1.42 -11.33
CA MET A 68 8.75 0.02 -11.31
C MET A 68 8.98 -0.48 -9.88
N PHE A 69 9.68 0.29 -9.05
CA PHE A 69 9.93 -0.10 -7.66
C PHE A 69 8.64 -0.23 -6.85
N ILE A 70 7.74 0.76 -6.96
CA ILE A 70 6.44 0.72 -6.28
C ILE A 70 5.62 -0.48 -6.75
N SER A 71 5.62 -0.79 -8.05
CA SER A 71 4.90 -1.94 -8.61
C SER A 71 5.42 -3.27 -8.07
N ILE A 72 6.74 -3.43 -7.96
CA ILE A 72 7.36 -4.63 -7.36
C ILE A 72 6.92 -4.78 -5.90
N PHE A 73 6.92 -3.70 -5.12
CA PHE A 73 6.43 -3.74 -3.74
C PHE A 73 4.96 -4.17 -3.65
N TYR A 74 4.09 -3.68 -4.54
CA TYR A 74 2.70 -4.12 -4.60
C TYR A 74 2.58 -5.61 -4.90
N LEU A 75 3.36 -6.14 -5.84
CA LEU A 75 3.36 -7.57 -6.15
C LEU A 75 3.80 -8.41 -4.96
N ILE A 76 4.89 -8.01 -4.29
CA ILE A 76 5.39 -8.70 -3.10
C ILE A 76 4.33 -8.70 -1.99
N VAL A 77 3.75 -7.55 -1.67
CA VAL A 77 2.74 -7.47 -0.59
C VAL A 77 1.49 -8.25 -0.96
N SER A 78 1.03 -8.19 -2.21
CA SER A 78 -0.11 -8.98 -2.68
C SER A 78 0.14 -10.47 -2.51
N PHE A 79 1.35 -10.94 -2.80
CA PHE A 79 1.71 -12.35 -2.61
C PHE A 79 1.84 -12.72 -1.13
N MET A 80 2.38 -11.84 -0.29
CA MET A 80 2.53 -12.09 1.16
C MET A 80 1.21 -12.12 1.92
N ILE A 81 0.18 -11.43 1.41
CA ILE A 81 -1.17 -11.45 1.97
C ILE A 81 -1.84 -12.82 1.73
N ASP A 82 -1.46 -13.51 0.66
CA ASP A 82 -1.94 -14.86 0.39
C ASP A 82 -1.48 -15.83 1.50
N GLY A 83 -2.42 -16.60 2.05
CA GLY A 83 -2.16 -17.54 3.15
C GLY A 83 -2.09 -16.93 4.57
N GLN A 84 -2.38 -15.63 4.73
CA GLN A 84 -2.45 -15.03 6.07
C GLN A 84 -3.71 -15.44 6.84
N GLN A 85 -3.52 -15.92 8.08
CA GLN A 85 -4.58 -16.42 8.96
C GLN A 85 -5.65 -15.39 9.32
N TRP A 86 -5.37 -14.10 9.15
CA TRP A 86 -6.34 -13.02 9.38
C TRP A 86 -7.23 -12.74 8.16
N MET A 87 -6.90 -13.27 6.97
CA MET A 87 -7.71 -13.20 5.74
C MET A 87 -8.64 -14.40 5.58
N THR A 88 -8.15 -15.59 5.92
CA THR A 88 -8.91 -16.84 5.91
C THR A 88 -9.28 -17.16 7.35
N PRO A 89 -10.52 -16.89 7.79
CA PRO A 89 -10.96 -17.41 9.08
C PRO A 89 -10.81 -18.93 9.02
N LEU A 90 -10.06 -19.49 9.96
CA LEU A 90 -9.97 -20.92 10.17
C LEU A 90 -11.40 -21.48 10.25
N LEU A 91 -11.67 -22.52 9.46
CA LEU A 91 -12.81 -23.42 9.68
C LEU A 91 -12.93 -23.79 11.16
#